data_AF-A0A818TJJ1-F1
#
_entry.id   AF-A0A818TJJ1-F1
#
_cell.length_a   1.000
_cell.length_b   1.000
_cell.length_c   1.000
_cell.angle_alpha   90.00
_cell.angle_beta   90.00
_cell.angle_gamma   90.00
#
_symmetry.space_group_name_H-M   'P 1'
#
loop_
_entity.id
_entity.type
_entity.pdbx_description
1 polymer ?
#
loop_
_entity_poly.entity_id
_entity_poly.type
_entity_poly.pdbx_seq_one_letter_code
_entity_poly.pdbx_strand_id
1 'polypeptide(L)'
;MFDLAIGIVVGTAFSNVVKSLVDDIITPPFGLLIGGVDFVNLVAQIPNFIYPNQPPVSIRYGKFIQQIIYLLIVALVLFLIVKLVNKLHKIAAKKKVDIEQAVAKELSDEVKVLHQIRDLLAHKIISFHPHKKEH
;
A
#
# COMPACT_ATOMS: atom_id res chain seq x y z
N MET A 1 13.73 12.01 19.87
CA MET A 1 14.83 11.11 19.43
C MET A 1 14.35 9.66 19.28
N PHE A 2 13.55 9.15 20.23
CA PHE A 2 12.94 7.82 20.12
C PHE A 2 12.15 7.60 18.83
N ASP A 3 11.29 8.54 18.43
CA ASP A 3 10.47 8.38 17.20
C ASP A 3 11.31 8.30 15.92
N LEU A 4 12.40 9.06 15.86
CA LEU A 4 13.34 9.02 14.74
C LEU A 4 14.11 7.69 14.71
N ALA A 5 14.56 7.21 15.88
CA ALA A 5 15.28 5.95 15.99
C ALA A 5 14.40 4.76 15.58
N ILE A 6 13.13 4.75 16.00
CA ILE A 6 12.16 3.72 15.61
C ILE A 6 11.95 3.74 14.09
N GLY A 7 11.79 4.92 13.49
CA GLY A 7 11.65 5.05 12.03
C GLY A 7 12.84 4.46 11.25
N ILE A 8 14.07 4.71 11.70
CA ILE A 8 15.28 4.19 11.04
C ILE A 8 15.37 2.66 11.21
N VAL A 9 15.14 2.14 12.41
CA VAL A 9 15.22 0.69 12.70
C VAL A 9 14.16 -0.08 11.91
N VAL A 10 12.93 0.42 11.86
CA VAL A 10 11.87 -0.20 11.05
C VAL A 10 12.19 -0.09 9.56
N GLY A 11 12.73 1.04 9.11
CA GLY A 11 13.14 1.24 7.72
C GLY A 11 14.23 0.26 7.26
N THR A 12 15.26 0.06 8.07
CA THR A 12 16.34 -0.89 7.74
C THR A 12 15.87 -2.34 7.81
N ALA A 13 15.11 -2.71 8.83
CA ALA A 13 14.55 -4.05 8.95
C ALA A 13 13.63 -4.40 7.77
N PHE A 14 12.73 -3.47 7.39
CA PHE A 14 11.85 -3.65 6.24
C PHE A 14 12.63 -3.77 4.92
N SER A 15 13.63 -2.92 4.71
CA SER A 15 14.50 -3.01 3.53
C SER A 15 15.20 -4.37 3.43
N ASN A 16 15.67 -4.92 4.57
CA ASN A 16 16.28 -6.26 4.62
C ASN A 16 15.30 -7.38 4.25
N VAL A 17 14.04 -7.29 4.70
CA VAL A 17 12.99 -8.26 4.35
C VAL A 17 12.70 -8.23 2.84
N VAL A 18 12.58 -7.03 2.27
CA VAL A 18 12.38 -6.88 0.81
C VAL A 18 13.58 -7.41 0.04
N LYS A 19 14.81 -7.14 0.53
CA LYS A 19 16.04 -7.66 -0.05
C LYS A 19 16.07 -9.19 -0.07
N SER A 20 15.79 -9.85 1.06
CA SER A 20 15.72 -11.32 1.13
C SER A 20 14.64 -11.89 0.21
N LEU A 21 13.47 -11.25 0.13
CA LEU A 21 12.43 -11.68 -0.82
C LEU A 21 12.92 -11.63 -2.28
N VAL A 22 13.70 -10.60 -2.64
CA VAL A 22 14.24 -10.48 -3.99
C VAL A 22 15.38 -11.47 -4.21
N ASP A 23 16.36 -11.51 -3.32
CA ASP A 23 17.56 -12.34 -3.45
C ASP A 23 17.24 -13.84 -3.38
N ASP A 24 16.39 -14.25 -2.43
CA ASP A 24 16.19 -15.66 -2.10
C ASP A 24 15.01 -16.28 -2.86
N ILE A 25 13.99 -15.48 -3.25
CA ILE A 25 12.76 -16.00 -3.89
C ILE A 25 12.65 -15.59 -5.36
N ILE A 26 12.89 -14.32 -5.70
CA ILE A 26 12.71 -13.83 -7.08
C ILE A 26 13.92 -14.16 -7.96
N THR A 27 15.12 -13.97 -7.43
CA THR A 27 16.37 -14.05 -8.21
C THR A 27 16.68 -15.46 -8.71
N PRO A 28 16.53 -16.56 -7.94
CA PRO A 28 16.87 -17.90 -8.43
C PRO A 28 16.02 -18.34 -9.64
N PRO A 29 14.68 -18.19 -9.64
CA PRO A 29 13.86 -18.48 -10.82
C PRO A 29 14.19 -17.56 -12.01
N PHE A 30 14.42 -16.27 -11.78
CA PHE A 30 14.80 -15.33 -12.85
C PHE A 30 16.17 -15.66 -13.45
N GLY A 31 17.15 -16.01 -12.60
CA GLY A 31 18.48 -16.42 -13.03
C GLY A 31 18.43 -17.69 -13.87
N LEU A 32 17.59 -18.66 -13.50
CA LEU A 32 17.36 -19.87 -14.30
C LEU A 32 16.70 -19.57 -15.65
N LEU A 33 15.71 -18.65 -15.69
CA LEU A 33 14.99 -18.29 -16.93
C LEU A 33 15.86 -17.53 -17.94
N ILE A 34 16.79 -16.71 -17.48
CA ILE A 34 17.67 -15.90 -18.35
C ILE A 34 18.97 -16.69 -18.68
N GLY A 35 19.18 -17.88 -18.11
CA GLY A 35 20.33 -18.73 -18.41
C GLY A 35 21.60 -18.37 -17.63
N GLY A 36 21.46 -17.86 -16.40
CA GLY A 36 22.59 -17.57 -15.51
C GLY A 36 23.37 -16.32 -15.89
N VAL A 37 22.72 -15.28 -16.41
CA VAL A 37 23.38 -14.03 -16.82
C VAL A 37 23.87 -13.27 -15.59
N ASP A 38 25.07 -13.63 -15.12
CA ASP A 38 25.84 -12.84 -14.20
C ASP A 38 26.56 -11.75 -14.98
N PHE A 39 25.91 -10.59 -15.05
CA PHE A 39 26.52 -9.38 -15.54
C PHE A 39 27.78 -9.03 -14.74
N VAL A 40 27.97 -9.58 -13.52
CA VAL A 40 29.18 -9.49 -12.69
C VAL A 40 30.48 -9.73 -13.47
N ASN A 41 30.46 -10.63 -14.46
CA ASN A 41 31.68 -11.05 -15.17
C ASN A 41 32.09 -10.09 -16.30
N LEU A 42 31.30 -9.05 -16.60
CA LEU A 42 31.72 -8.03 -17.55
C LEU A 42 32.75 -7.10 -16.92
N VAL A 43 34.02 -7.34 -17.27
CA VAL A 43 35.18 -6.60 -16.80
C VAL A 43 35.93 -6.03 -18.00
N ALA A 44 36.10 -4.71 -18.05
CA ALA A 44 37.02 -4.07 -18.98
C ALA A 44 38.39 -4.06 -18.31
N GLN A 45 39.32 -4.83 -18.85
CA GLN A 45 40.71 -4.78 -18.40
C GLN A 45 41.41 -3.69 -19.22
N ILE A 46 41.82 -2.62 -18.55
CA ILE A 46 42.63 -1.58 -19.18
C ILE A 46 44.09 -1.92 -18.87
N PRO A 47 44.90 -2.30 -19.88
CA PRO A 47 46.33 -2.55 -19.67
C PRO A 47 47.02 -1.27 -19.20
N ASN A 48 47.86 -1.39 -18.17
CA ASN A 48 48.52 -0.26 -17.55
C ASN A 48 49.75 0.17 -18.38
N PHE A 49 49.57 1.11 -19.30
CA PHE A 49 50.66 1.62 -20.15
C PHE A 49 51.66 2.54 -19.43
N ILE A 50 51.34 3.01 -18.22
CA ILE A 50 52.16 3.97 -17.45
C ILE A 50 53.10 3.24 -16.49
N TYR A 51 52.68 2.10 -15.92
CA TYR A 51 53.49 1.30 -14.98
C TYR A 51 53.46 -0.19 -15.37
N PRO A 52 54.44 -0.68 -16.15
CA PRO A 52 54.45 -2.05 -16.69
C PRO A 52 54.61 -3.17 -15.64
N ASN A 53 54.99 -2.83 -14.40
CA ASN A 53 55.13 -3.78 -13.29
C ASN A 53 53.90 -3.84 -12.36
N GLN A 54 52.80 -3.16 -12.70
CA GLN A 54 51.58 -3.18 -11.88
C GLN A 54 50.45 -3.97 -12.55
N PRO A 55 49.60 -4.66 -11.76
CA PRO A 55 48.46 -5.38 -12.30
C PRO A 55 47.53 -4.44 -13.08
N PRO A 56 46.91 -4.92 -14.17
CA PRO A 56 46.00 -4.11 -14.99
C PRO A 56 44.81 -3.59 -14.18
N VAL A 57 44.38 -2.35 -14.49
CA VAL A 57 43.22 -1.75 -13.83
C VAL A 57 41.96 -2.36 -14.44
N SER A 58 41.27 -3.17 -13.64
CA SER A 58 40.02 -3.81 -14.04
C SER A 58 38.81 -2.94 -13.68
N ILE A 59 38.12 -2.38 -14.68
CA ILE A 59 36.84 -1.70 -14.47
C ILE A 59 35.72 -2.74 -14.56
N ARG A 60 35.14 -3.09 -13.40
CA ARG A 60 34.05 -4.06 -13.26
C ARG A 60 32.69 -3.38 -13.47
N TYR A 61 32.43 -2.87 -14.67
CA TYR A 61 31.15 -2.23 -15.01
C TYR A 61 29.97 -3.20 -14.94
N GLY A 62 30.24 -4.50 -15.09
CA GLY A 62 29.27 -5.57 -14.91
C GLY A 62 28.54 -5.55 -13.57
N LYS A 63 29.28 -5.37 -12.46
CA LYS A 63 28.69 -5.27 -11.12
C LYS A 63 27.77 -4.06 -11.00
N PHE A 64 28.11 -2.93 -11.62
CA PHE A 64 27.28 -1.73 -11.59
C PHE A 64 25.95 -1.93 -12.30
N ILE A 65 25.96 -2.52 -13.50
CA ILE A 65 24.73 -2.85 -14.25
C ILE A 65 23.87 -3.82 -13.46
N GLN A 66 24.49 -4.82 -12.82
CA GLN A 66 23.77 -5.76 -11.95
C GLN A 66 23.08 -5.05 -10.77
N GLN A 67 23.75 -4.09 -10.13
CA GLN A 67 23.16 -3.29 -9.05
C GLN A 67 21.99 -2.44 -9.55
N ILE A 68 22.04 -1.91 -10.78
CA ILE A 68 20.91 -1.18 -11.38
C ILE A 68 19.72 -2.11 -11.60
N ILE A 69 19.94 -3.28 -12.19
CA ILE A 69 18.87 -4.27 -12.43
C ILE A 69 18.26 -4.70 -11.09
N TYR A 70 19.10 -4.96 -10.09
CA TYR A 70 18.66 -5.31 -8.74
C TYR A 70 17.80 -4.20 -8.12
N LEU A 71 18.22 -2.93 -8.23
CA LEU A 71 17.44 -1.78 -7.78
C LEU A 71 16.05 -1.73 -8.44
N LEU A 72 15.97 -1.99 -9.75
CA LEU A 72 14.71 -2.00 -10.49
C LEU A 72 13.77 -3.13 -10.02
N ILE A 73 14.31 -4.33 -9.76
CA ILE A 73 13.52 -5.46 -9.24
C ILE A 73 12.99 -5.15 -7.84
N VAL A 74 13.85 -4.67 -6.94
CA VAL A 74 13.46 -4.27 -5.58
C VAL A 74 12.38 -3.18 -5.62
N ALA A 75 12.54 -2.17 -6.47
CA ALA A 75 11.56 -1.11 -6.64
C ALA A 75 10.21 -1.64 -7.13
N LEU A 76 10.22 -2.58 -8.08
CA LEU A 76 9.01 -3.23 -8.60
C LEU A 76 8.30 -4.05 -7.53
N VAL A 77 9.04 -4.82 -6.74
CA VAL A 77 8.48 -5.61 -5.62
C VAL A 77 7.89 -4.70 -4.55
N LEU A 78 8.60 -3.64 -4.16
CA LEU A 78 8.11 -2.65 -3.21
C LEU A 78 6.81 -1.99 -3.71
N PHE A 79 6.77 -1.63 -5.00
CA PHE A 79 5.58 -1.09 -5.63
C PHE A 79 4.39 -2.06 -5.57
N LEU A 80 4.60 -3.35 -5.82
CA LEU A 80 3.55 -4.37 -5.72
C LEU A 80 3.02 -4.50 -4.28
N ILE A 81 3.91 -4.50 -3.28
CA ILE A 81 3.53 -4.56 -1.86
C ILE A 81 2.70 -3.34 -1.48
N VAL A 82 3.16 -2.13 -1.81
CA VAL A 82 2.42 -0.88 -1.53
C VAL A 82 1.07 -0.87 -2.24
N LYS A 83 1.02 -1.32 -3.50
CA LYS A 83 -0.23 -1.44 -4.27
C LYS A 83 -1.20 -2.43 -3.62
N LEU A 84 -0.71 -3.56 -3.11
CA LEU A 84 -1.53 -4.55 -2.42
C LEU A 84 -2.11 -3.98 -1.12
N VAL A 85 -1.27 -3.34 -0.30
CA VAL A 85 -1.70 -2.68 0.93
C VAL A 85 -2.72 -1.58 0.65
N ASN A 86 -2.51 -0.77 -0.39
CA ASN A 86 -3.44 0.27 -0.82
C ASN A 86 -4.76 -0.32 -1.33
N LYS A 87 -4.73 -1.47 -2.02
CA LYS A 87 -5.95 -2.17 -2.47
C LYS A 87 -6.75 -2.70 -1.28
N LEU A 88 -6.08 -3.29 -0.29
CA LEU A 88 -6.71 -3.79 0.94
C LEU A 88 -7.29 -2.65 1.78
N HIS A 89 -6.56 -1.54 1.93
CA HIS A 89 -7.07 -0.34 2.60
C HIS A 89 -8.29 0.25 1.88
N LYS A 90 -8.29 0.31 0.55
CA LYS A 90 -9.46 0.78 -0.21
C LYS A 90 -10.69 -0.10 -0.01
N ILE A 91 -10.51 -1.43 0.05
CA ILE A 91 -11.61 -2.36 0.32
C ILE A 91 -12.13 -2.20 1.75
N ALA A 92 -11.24 -2.07 2.73
CA ALA A 92 -11.60 -1.88 4.13
C ALA A 92 -12.27 -0.51 4.38
N ALA A 93 -11.79 0.55 3.73
CA ALA A 93 -12.37 1.89 3.80
C ALA A 93 -13.76 1.93 3.16
N LYS A 94 -13.95 1.28 2.00
CA LYS A 94 -15.26 1.17 1.35
C LYS A 94 -16.27 0.46 2.25
N LYS A 95 -15.86 -0.64 2.91
CA LYS A 95 -16.72 -1.38 3.85
C LYS A 95 -17.13 -0.55 5.07
N LYS A 96 -16.27 0.33 5.59
CA LYS A 96 -16.64 1.24 6.68
C LYS A 96 -17.63 2.32 6.23
N VAL A 97 -17.40 2.92 5.07
CA VAL A 97 -18.31 3.94 4.50
C VAL A 97 -19.68 3.34 4.20
N ASP A 98 -19.75 2.10 3.68
CA ASP A 98 -21.02 1.42 3.39
C ASP A 98 -21.81 1.12 4.68
N ILE A 99 -21.14 0.75 5.78
CA ILE A 99 -21.77 0.52 7.09
C ILE A 99 -22.27 1.84 7.69
N GLU A 100 -21.48 2.90 7.62
CA GLU A 100 -21.81 4.21 8.19
C GLU A 100 -22.96 4.88 7.43
N GLN A 101 -23.03 4.69 6.11
CA GLN A 101 -24.16 5.12 5.27
C GLN A 101 -25.43 4.30 5.52
N ALA A 102 -25.31 2.99 5.78
CA ALA A 102 -26.45 2.15 6.14
C ALA A 102 -27.04 2.55 7.51
N VAL A 103 -26.19 2.79 8.50
CA VAL A 103 -26.59 3.24 9.84
C VAL A 103 -27.20 4.65 9.79
N ALA A 104 -26.62 5.57 9.02
CA ALA A 104 -27.17 6.92 8.85
C ALA A 104 -28.54 6.92 8.15
N LYS A 105 -28.76 5.99 7.20
CA LYS A 105 -30.04 5.83 6.52
C LYS A 105 -31.12 5.28 7.46
N GLU A 106 -30.77 4.28 8.27
CA GLU A 106 -31.68 3.65 9.24
C GLU A 106 -32.14 4.66 10.31
N LEU A 107 -31.22 5.46 10.88
CA LEU A 107 -31.57 6.55 11.80
C LEU A 107 -32.46 7.62 11.15
N SER A 108 -32.23 7.95 9.87
CA SER A 108 -33.03 8.96 9.16
C SER A 108 -34.47 8.50 8.94
N ASP A 109 -34.67 7.21 8.63
CA ASP A 109 -36.00 6.64 8.41
C ASP A 109 -36.78 6.53 9.74
N GLU A 110 -36.11 6.17 10.84
CA GLU A 110 -36.71 6.15 12.17
C GLU A 110 -37.16 7.55 12.61
N VAL A 111 -36.30 8.57 12.43
CA VAL A 111 -36.66 9.98 12.73
C VAL A 111 -37.85 10.46 11.90
N LYS A 112 -37.96 10.08 10.62
CA LYS A 112 -39.14 10.40 9.79
C LYS A 112 -40.42 9.76 10.31
N VAL A 113 -40.34 8.51 10.77
CA VAL A 113 -41.49 7.80 11.35
C VAL A 113 -41.95 8.50 12.63
N LEU A 114 -41.02 8.93 13.51
CA LEU A 114 -41.37 9.71 14.71
C LEU A 114 -42.07 11.04 14.36
N HIS A 115 -41.62 11.74 13.32
CA HIS A 115 -42.29 12.95 12.84
C HIS A 115 -43.72 12.67 12.32
N GLN A 116 -43.91 11.59 11.56
CA GLN A 116 -45.24 11.17 11.10
C GLN A 116 -46.17 10.82 12.26
N ILE A 117 -45.67 10.12 13.29
CA ILE A 117 -46.45 9.80 14.49
C ILE A 117 -46.86 11.07 15.23
N ARG A 118 -45.94 12.03 15.39
CA ARG A 118 -46.24 13.35 16.01
C ARG A 118 -47.35 14.07 15.25
N ASP A 119 -47.27 14.11 13.92
CA ASP A 119 -48.22 14.83 13.08
C ASP A 119 -49.60 14.14 13.07
N LEU A 120 -49.63 12.80 13.07
CA LEU A 120 -50.86 12.01 13.22
C LEU A 120 -51.52 12.20 14.59
N LEU A 121 -50.73 12.29 15.67
CA LEU A 121 -51.23 12.58 17.02
C LEU A 121 -51.77 14.01 17.12
N ALA A 122 -51.06 14.99 16.57
CA ALA A 122 -51.55 16.37 16.50
C ALA A 122 -52.86 16.46 15.72
N HIS A 123 -52.95 15.77 14.58
CA HIS A 123 -54.16 15.72 13.77
C HIS A 123 -55.33 15.05 14.53
N LYS A 124 -55.08 13.95 15.25
CA LYS A 124 -56.09 13.27 16.07
C LYS A 124 -56.55 14.07 17.28
N ILE A 125 -55.65 14.84 17.91
CA ILE A 125 -56.01 15.74 19.03
C ILE A 125 -56.90 16.88 18.52
N ILE A 126 -56.61 17.43 17.34
CA ILE A 126 -57.43 18.47 16.70
C ILE A 126 -58.80 17.91 16.29
N SER A 127 -58.88 16.67 15.80
CA SER A 127 -60.15 16.03 15.42
C SER A 127 -61.00 15.55 16.61
N PHE A 128 -60.43 15.44 17.81
CA PHE A 128 -61.17 15.07 19.03
C PHE A 128 -61.85 16.27 19.71
N HIS A 129 -61.57 17.51 19.27
CA HIS A 129 -62.16 18.74 19.83
C HIS A 129 -63.43 19.35 19.16
N PRO A 130 -64.16 18.73 18.19
CA PRO A 130 -65.33 19.36 17.58
C PRO A 130 -66.69 19.09 18.27
N HIS A 131 -66.77 18.39 19.42
CA HIS A 131 -68.07 17.98 19.98
C HIS A 131 -68.48 18.55 21.35
N LYS A 132 -67.97 19.73 21.76
CA LYS A 132 -68.47 20.41 22.97
C LYS A 132 -68.97 21.84 22.74
N LYS A 133 -69.83 22.02 21.74
CA LYS A 133 -70.79 23.13 21.66
C LYS A 133 -72.03 22.69 20.88
N GLU A 134 -73.00 22.11 21.57
CA GLU A 134 -74.43 22.39 21.38
C GLU A 134 -75.24 21.69 22.48
N HIS A 135 -76.19 22.45 23.02
CA HIS A 135 -77.08 22.23 24.17
C HIS A 135 -76.52 22.56 25.55
#